data_AF-R1GVR7-F1
#
_entry.id   AF-R1GVR7-F1
#
_cell.length_a   1.000
_cell.length_b   1.000
_cell.length_c   1.000
_cell.angle_alpha   90.00
_cell.angle_beta   90.00
_cell.angle_gamma   90.00
#
_symmetry.space_group_name_H-M   'P 1'
#
loop_
_entity.id
_entity.type
_entity.pdbx_description
1 polymer ?
#
loop_
_entity_poly.entity_id
_entity_poly.type
_entity_poly.pdbx_seq_one_letter_code
_entity_poly.pdbx_strand_id
1 'polypeptide(L)'
;MGITDFFSDLYSSVVTQDVVAEAPKADTGDEHQSGGETDKDSAEEEQPEEEAEEEEEEEEEPEDIKEKLEEECAESKQCAPAKHHYDECVERVTKQIDDNGKADEDCVEEFFHLAHCATQCAAPKLFASLK
;
A
#
# COMPACT_ATOMS: atom_id res chain seq x y z
N MET A 1 13.43 -1.68 38.10
CA MET A 1 13.72 -1.94 36.69
C MET A 1 15.22 -1.78 36.51
N GLY A 2 15.94 -2.86 36.77
CA GLY A 2 17.40 -2.89 36.72
C GLY A 2 17.85 -3.34 35.35
N ILE A 3 19.12 -3.11 35.03
CA ILE A 3 19.76 -3.61 33.80
C ILE A 3 19.57 -5.12 33.58
N THR A 4 19.31 -5.89 34.64
CA THR A 4 19.01 -7.32 34.60
C THR A 4 17.68 -7.65 33.92
N ASP A 5 16.69 -6.75 33.99
CA ASP A 5 15.39 -6.93 33.35
C ASP A 5 15.55 -6.91 31.81
N PHE A 6 16.37 -5.99 31.30
CA PHE A 6 16.67 -5.88 29.87
C PHE A 6 17.33 -7.15 29.30
N PHE A 7 18.23 -7.79 30.05
CA PHE A 7 18.84 -9.05 29.62
C PHE A 7 17.86 -10.22 29.68
N SER A 8 16.91 -10.22 30.62
CA SER A 8 15.87 -11.23 30.73
C SER A 8 14.88 -11.15 29.58
N ASP A 9 14.44 -9.94 29.21
CA ASP A 9 13.53 -9.70 28.08
C ASP A 9 14.19 -10.07 26.73
N LEU A 10 15.49 -9.75 26.57
CA LEU A 10 16.25 -10.17 25.38
C LEU A 10 16.42 -11.69 25.31
N TYR A 11 16.63 -12.36 26.44
CA TYR A 11 16.73 -13.82 26.44
C TYR A 11 15.39 -14.49 26.15
N SER A 12 14.29 -13.92 26.65
CA SER A 12 12.94 -14.43 26.40
C SER A 12 12.50 -14.28 24.95
N SER A 13 12.97 -13.27 24.22
CA SER A 13 12.63 -13.07 22.79
C SER A 13 13.43 -13.99 21.85
N VAL A 14 14.60 -14.47 22.29
CA VAL A 14 15.44 -15.40 21.53
C VAL A 14 14.99 -16.85 21.70
N VAL A 15 14.35 -17.20 22.82
CA VAL A 15 13.74 -18.52 23.00
C VAL A 15 12.43 -18.56 22.21
N THR A 16 12.51 -19.15 21.01
CA THR A 16 11.38 -19.40 20.12
C THR A 16 10.28 -20.17 20.85
N GLN A 17 9.14 -19.52 21.12
CA GLN A 17 7.91 -20.24 21.42
C GLN A 17 7.37 -20.77 20.09
N ASP A 18 7.27 -22.11 19.95
CA ASP A 18 6.64 -22.75 18.81
C ASP A 18 5.17 -22.34 18.72
N VAL A 19 4.85 -21.41 17.81
CA VAL A 19 3.48 -21.03 17.49
C VAL A 19 2.90 -22.03 16.48
N VAL A 20 1.99 -22.88 16.95
CA VAL A 20 1.16 -23.73 16.08
C VAL A 20 -0.05 -22.92 15.64
N ALA A 21 -0.08 -22.52 14.37
CA ALA A 21 -1.27 -21.96 13.74
C ALA A 21 -2.20 -23.10 13.28
N GLU A 22 -3.35 -23.29 13.95
CA GLU A 22 -4.43 -24.15 13.46
C GLU A 22 -5.22 -23.41 12.35
N ALA A 23 -5.20 -23.94 11.13
CA ALA A 23 -6.04 -23.47 10.03
C ALA A 23 -7.35 -24.32 9.95
N PRO A 24 -8.55 -23.72 9.82
CA PRO A 24 -9.77 -24.49 9.61
C PRO A 24 -9.81 -25.05 8.18
N LYS A 25 -10.15 -26.34 8.07
CA LYS A 25 -10.31 -27.08 6.82
C LYS A 25 -11.57 -26.64 6.06
N ALA A 26 -11.43 -26.48 4.75
CA ALA A 26 -12.54 -26.39 3.81
C ALA A 26 -13.30 -27.73 3.76
N ASP A 27 -14.63 -27.67 3.83
CA ASP A 27 -15.53 -28.82 3.66
C ASP A 27 -16.49 -28.56 2.48
N THR A 28 -16.61 -29.60 1.65
CA THR A 28 -17.33 -29.67 0.39
C THR A 28 -18.62 -30.49 0.53
N GLY A 29 -19.70 -30.05 -0.14
CA GLY A 29 -20.89 -30.83 -0.48
C GLY A 29 -22.10 -30.57 0.43
N ASP A 30 -23.37 -30.68 0.03
CA ASP A 30 -24.01 -31.11 -1.22
C ASP A 30 -25.54 -30.85 -1.07
N GLU A 31 -26.16 -30.33 -2.14
CA GLU A 31 -27.54 -30.48 -2.65
C GLU A 31 -28.79 -30.55 -1.74
N HIS A 32 -29.78 -29.67 -1.99
CA HIS A 32 -31.13 -30.13 -2.36
C HIS A 32 -31.95 -29.09 -3.18
N GLN A 33 -32.66 -29.67 -4.14
CA GLN A 33 -33.41 -29.21 -5.29
C GLN A 33 -34.82 -28.67 -4.98
N SER A 34 -35.34 -27.80 -5.87
CA SER A 34 -36.75 -27.63 -6.31
C SER A 34 -36.94 -26.17 -6.73
N GLY A 35 -37.26 -25.78 -7.96
CA GLY A 35 -38.05 -26.41 -9.01
C GLY A 35 -39.25 -25.51 -9.32
N GLY A 36 -39.32 -24.99 -10.55
CA GLY A 36 -40.57 -24.58 -11.19
C GLY A 36 -40.87 -23.09 -11.31
N GLU A 37 -40.65 -22.57 -12.52
CA GLU A 37 -41.09 -21.27 -13.07
C GLU A 37 -42.63 -21.16 -13.18
N THR A 38 -43.18 -19.93 -13.13
CA THR A 38 -44.03 -19.34 -14.20
C THR A 38 -44.54 -17.94 -13.83
N ASP A 39 -44.02 -16.92 -14.52
CA ASP A 39 -44.74 -15.90 -15.32
C ASP A 39 -46.09 -15.32 -14.82
N LYS A 40 -46.13 -14.01 -14.51
CA LYS A 40 -46.85 -12.96 -15.28
C LYS A 40 -47.07 -11.65 -14.49
N ASP A 41 -46.43 -10.60 -14.98
CA ASP A 41 -46.94 -9.26 -15.32
C ASP A 41 -48.25 -8.77 -14.66
N SER A 42 -48.19 -7.66 -13.92
CA SER A 42 -48.99 -6.45 -14.23
C SER A 42 -48.63 -5.29 -13.29
N ALA A 43 -48.50 -4.12 -13.90
CA ALA A 43 -48.20 -2.80 -13.34
C ALA A 43 -49.18 -2.30 -12.27
N GLU A 44 -48.69 -1.45 -11.35
CA GLU A 44 -49.46 -0.30 -10.84
C GLU A 44 -48.51 0.84 -10.43
N GLU A 45 -48.94 2.06 -10.75
CA GLU A 45 -48.22 3.32 -10.58
C GLU A 45 -48.19 3.81 -9.13
N GLU A 46 -47.09 4.42 -8.69
CA GLU A 46 -47.11 5.42 -7.62
C GLU A 46 -46.24 6.63 -7.99
N GLN A 47 -46.76 7.79 -7.61
CA GLN A 47 -46.35 9.13 -7.98
C GLN A 47 -45.52 9.76 -6.81
N PRO A 48 -45.13 11.03 -6.90
CA PRO A 48 -43.77 11.55 -6.78
C PRO A 48 -43.32 11.85 -5.34
N GLU A 49 -42.03 11.73 -5.03
CA GLU A 49 -41.45 12.39 -3.86
C GLU A 49 -40.15 13.10 -4.22
N GLU A 50 -40.10 14.37 -3.82
CA GLU A 50 -38.94 15.24 -3.76
C GLU A 50 -37.82 14.54 -2.99
N GLU A 51 -36.78 14.07 -3.69
CA GLU A 51 -35.49 13.84 -3.04
C GLU A 51 -34.59 15.01 -3.39
N ALA A 52 -34.36 15.80 -2.35
CA ALA A 52 -33.40 16.86 -2.28
C ALA A 52 -32.11 16.44 -2.98
N GLU A 53 -31.63 17.31 -3.87
CA GLU A 53 -30.21 17.41 -4.17
C GLU A 53 -29.49 17.75 -2.85
N GLU A 54 -29.26 16.73 -2.01
CA GLU A 54 -28.15 16.74 -1.07
C GLU A 54 -26.90 16.70 -1.95
N GLU A 55 -26.37 17.90 -2.24
CA GLU A 55 -24.96 18.06 -2.53
C GLU A 55 -24.19 17.37 -1.39
N GLU A 56 -23.82 16.11 -1.61
CA GLU A 56 -22.72 15.47 -0.91
C GLU A 56 -21.48 16.30 -1.25
N GLU A 57 -21.22 17.34 -0.45
CA GLU A 57 -19.86 17.82 -0.22
C GLU A 57 -19.09 16.63 0.37
N GLU A 58 -18.56 15.77 -0.51
CA GLU A 58 -17.48 14.85 -0.15
C GLU A 58 -16.37 15.73 0.43
N GLU A 59 -16.25 15.74 1.77
CA GLU A 59 -15.10 16.30 2.46
C GLU A 59 -13.86 15.62 1.90
N GLU A 60 -13.13 16.28 0.99
CA GLU A 60 -11.84 15.78 0.52
C GLU A 60 -10.95 15.53 1.73
N GLU A 61 -10.66 14.25 2.00
CA GLU A 61 -9.72 13.86 3.04
C GLU A 61 -8.39 14.60 2.81
N PRO A 62 -7.73 15.10 3.86
CA PRO A 62 -6.47 15.80 3.71
C PRO A 62 -5.40 14.83 3.13
N GLU A 63 -4.94 15.09 1.91
CA GLU A 63 -3.86 14.34 1.25
C GLU A 63 -2.55 14.39 2.04
N ASP A 64 -1.73 13.32 1.97
CA ASP A 64 -0.40 13.30 2.58
C ASP A 64 0.58 14.19 1.79
N ILE A 65 0.89 15.35 2.37
CA ILE A 65 1.83 16.33 1.81
C ILE A 65 3.25 15.75 1.67
N LYS A 66 3.60 14.69 2.42
CA LYS A 66 4.92 14.07 2.36
C LYS A 66 5.24 13.54 0.97
N GLU A 67 4.33 12.78 0.35
CA GLU A 67 4.57 12.13 -0.94
C GLU A 67 4.87 13.17 -2.02
N LYS A 68 4.04 14.21 -2.09
CA LYS A 68 4.23 15.35 -2.99
C LYS A 68 5.56 16.06 -2.79
N LEU A 69 5.98 16.28 -1.54
CA LEU A 69 7.26 16.92 -1.25
C LEU A 69 8.45 16.03 -1.61
N GLU A 70 8.36 14.73 -1.38
CA GLU A 70 9.40 13.77 -1.75
C GLU A 70 9.54 13.66 -3.27
N GLU A 71 8.44 13.67 -4.03
CA GLU A 71 8.45 13.70 -5.50
C GLU A 71 9.08 15.00 -6.05
N GLU A 72 8.63 16.16 -5.57
CA GLU A 72 9.22 17.46 -5.96
C GLU A 72 10.73 17.50 -5.66
N CYS A 73 11.15 16.90 -4.54
CA CYS A 73 12.55 16.80 -4.17
C CYS A 73 13.32 15.78 -5.02
N ALA A 74 12.71 14.66 -5.42
CA ALA A 74 13.30 13.68 -6.32
C ALA A 74 13.53 14.25 -7.73
N GLU A 75 12.63 15.11 -8.23
CA GLU A 75 12.77 15.82 -9.51
C GLU A 75 13.69 17.04 -9.45
N SER A 76 14.13 17.43 -8.25
CA SER A 76 14.98 18.59 -8.07
C SER A 76 16.37 18.40 -8.71
N LYS A 77 17.01 19.51 -9.07
CA LYS A 77 18.37 19.51 -9.63
C LYS A 77 19.41 18.88 -8.70
N GLN A 78 19.18 18.89 -7.39
CA GLN A 78 20.07 18.30 -6.41
C GLN A 78 20.02 16.77 -6.46
N CYS A 79 18.83 16.19 -6.64
CA CYS A 79 18.63 14.75 -6.64
C CYS A 79 18.60 14.13 -8.05
N ALA A 80 18.61 14.95 -9.10
CA ALA A 80 18.63 14.49 -10.50
C ALA A 80 19.72 13.43 -10.82
N PRO A 81 20.97 13.52 -10.30
CA PRO A 81 21.97 12.47 -10.54
C PRO A 81 21.59 11.12 -9.91
N ALA A 82 21.10 11.14 -8.67
CA ALA A 82 20.67 9.93 -7.98
C ALA A 82 19.44 9.30 -8.67
N LYS A 83 18.50 10.16 -9.11
CA LYS A 83 17.34 9.73 -9.89
C LYS A 83 17.74 9.10 -11.23
N HIS A 84 18.68 9.71 -11.96
CA HIS A 84 19.18 9.14 -13.21
C HIS A 84 19.77 7.73 -13.01
N HIS A 85 20.59 7.53 -11.97
CA HIS A 85 21.16 6.21 -11.69
C HIS A 85 20.10 5.17 -11.32
N TYR A 86 19.09 5.57 -10.53
CA TYR A 86 17.96 4.71 -10.22
C TYR A 86 17.17 4.32 -11.47
N ASP A 87 16.79 5.30 -12.30
CA ASP A 87 16.03 5.07 -13.53
C ASP A 87 16.82 4.16 -14.50
N GLU A 88 18.14 4.35 -14.62
CA GLU A 88 19.02 3.48 -15.42
C GLU A 88 19.08 2.05 -14.88
N CYS A 89 19.14 1.87 -13.55
CA CYS A 89 19.06 0.55 -12.92
C CYS A 89 17.72 -0.13 -13.22
N VAL A 90 16.60 0.60 -13.06
CA VAL A 90 15.26 0.08 -13.32
C VAL A 90 15.12 -0.38 -14.76
N GLU A 91 15.62 0.40 -15.73
CA GLU A 91 15.62 -0.01 -17.13
C GLU A 91 16.41 -1.31 -17.36
N ARG A 92 17.55 -1.48 -16.69
CA ARG A 92 18.40 -2.67 -16.83
C ARG A 92 17.77 -3.90 -16.19
N VAL A 93 17.21 -3.77 -14.99
CA VAL A 93 16.49 -4.84 -14.28
C VAL A 93 15.25 -5.26 -15.07
N THR A 94 14.47 -4.30 -15.59
CA THR A 94 13.27 -4.59 -16.40
C THR A 94 13.65 -5.38 -17.65
N LYS A 95 14.70 -4.98 -18.37
CA LYS A 95 15.22 -5.73 -19.54
C LYS A 95 15.62 -7.16 -19.17
N GLN A 96 16.28 -7.38 -18.03
CA GLN A 96 16.64 -8.73 -17.60
C GLN A 96 15.41 -9.59 -17.30
N ILE A 97 14.37 -9.02 -16.68
CA ILE A 97 13.12 -9.71 -16.40
C ILE A 97 12.41 -10.09 -17.70
N ASP A 98 12.33 -9.18 -18.66
CA ASP A 98 11.70 -9.43 -19.96
C ASP A 98 12.44 -10.51 -20.76
N ASP A 99 13.77 -10.51 -20.74
CA ASP A 99 14.60 -11.44 -21.51
C ASP A 99 14.75 -12.82 -20.86
N ASN A 100 14.89 -12.88 -19.53
CA ASN A 100 15.26 -14.10 -18.79
C ASN A 100 14.18 -14.59 -17.81
N GLY A 101 13.09 -13.84 -17.65
CA GLY A 101 12.05 -14.11 -16.63
C GLY A 101 12.48 -13.78 -15.20
N LYS A 102 13.71 -13.30 -14.98
CA LYS A 102 14.26 -12.88 -13.69
C LYS A 102 15.41 -11.87 -13.89
N ALA A 103 15.61 -11.00 -12.90
CA ALA A 103 16.81 -10.18 -12.81
C ALA A 103 17.85 -10.84 -11.89
N ASP A 104 19.13 -10.62 -12.20
CA ASP A 104 20.27 -11.06 -11.40
C ASP A 104 20.82 -9.93 -10.50
N GLU A 105 20.27 -8.73 -10.58
CA GLU A 105 20.58 -7.56 -9.75
C GLU A 105 19.29 -6.88 -9.23
N ASP A 106 19.42 -6.02 -8.22
CA ASP A 106 18.36 -5.16 -7.70
C ASP A 106 18.82 -3.69 -7.69
N CYS A 107 17.85 -2.77 -7.50
CA CYS A 107 18.10 -1.32 -7.51
C CYS A 107 18.01 -0.70 -6.11
N VAL A 108 18.20 -1.48 -5.04
CA VAL A 108 17.98 -1.00 -3.67
C VAL A 108 19.02 0.05 -3.29
N GLU A 109 20.27 -0.09 -3.76
CA GLU A 109 21.32 0.89 -3.49
C GLU A 109 21.00 2.25 -4.13
N GLU A 110 20.65 2.26 -5.42
CA GLU A 110 20.29 3.49 -6.15
C GLU A 110 19.00 4.11 -5.59
N PHE A 111 18.04 3.27 -5.20
CA PHE A 111 16.83 3.72 -4.50
C PHE A 111 17.20 4.40 -3.18
N PHE A 112 18.12 3.85 -2.40
CA PHE A 112 18.55 4.43 -1.12
C PHE A 112 19.27 5.77 -1.32
N HIS A 113 20.07 5.91 -2.38
CA HIS A 113 20.67 7.20 -2.74
C HIS A 113 19.62 8.25 -3.13
N LEU A 114 18.62 7.87 -3.93
CA LEU A 114 17.53 8.76 -4.31
C LEU A 114 16.67 9.14 -3.10
N ALA A 115 16.22 8.17 -2.33
CA ALA A 115 15.40 8.36 -1.14
C ALA A 115 16.14 9.18 -0.08
N HIS A 116 17.43 8.94 0.14
CA HIS A 116 18.25 9.75 1.05
C HIS A 116 18.27 11.22 0.61
N CYS A 117 18.47 11.50 -0.68
CA CYS A 117 18.46 12.86 -1.19
C CYS A 117 17.08 13.52 -1.08
N ALA A 118 16.03 12.82 -1.51
CA ALA A 118 14.66 13.33 -1.51
C ALA A 118 14.17 13.62 -0.08
N THR A 119 14.39 12.69 0.85
CA THR A 119 13.99 12.84 2.26
C THR A 119 14.74 13.97 2.96
N GLN A 120 16.03 14.16 2.71
CA GLN A 120 16.79 15.31 3.25
C GLN A 120 16.26 16.65 2.74
N CYS A 121 15.81 16.69 1.48
CA CYS A 121 15.18 17.87 0.89
C CYS A 121 13.76 18.11 1.42
N ALA A 122 12.97 17.05 1.60
CA ALA A 122 11.55 17.13 1.99
C ALA A 122 11.36 17.36 3.49
N ALA A 123 12.18 16.76 4.35
CA ALA A 123 12.04 16.82 5.81
C ALA A 123 11.81 18.24 6.37
N PRO A 124 12.64 19.26 6.07
CA PRO A 124 12.41 20.61 6.62
C PRO A 124 11.12 21.27 6.12
N LYS A 125 10.64 20.92 4.92
CA LYS A 125 9.39 21.46 4.34
C LYS A 125 8.16 20.77 4.93
N LEU A 126 8.27 19.45 5.14
CA LEU A 126 7.20 18.63 5.70
C LEU A 126 6.89 19.08 7.12
N PHE A 127 7.89 19.12 8.02
CA PHE A 127 7.68 19.51 9.41
C PHE A 127 7.26 20.97 9.59
N ALA A 128 7.48 21.83 8.59
CA ALA A 128 6.98 23.21 8.59
C ALA A 128 5.49 23.30 8.19
N SER A 129 4.97 22.29 7.48
CA SER A 129 3.61 22.27 6.93
C SER A 129 2.62 21.55 7.84
N LEU A 130 3.10 20.61 8.66
CA LEU A 130 2.32 19.88 9.65
C LEU A 130 1.97 20.79 10.85
N LYS A 131 0.72 20.73 11.35
CA LYS A 131 0.22 21.47 12.52
C LYS A 131 0.00 20.56 13.72
#